data_AF-A0A085GKA3-F1
#
_entry.id   AF-A0A085GKA3-F1
#
_cell.length_a   1.000
_cell.length_b   1.000
_cell.length_c   1.000
_cell.angle_alpha   90.00
_cell.angle_beta   90.00
_cell.angle_gamma   90.00
#
_symmetry.space_group_name_H-M   'P 1'
#
loop_
_entity.id
_entity.type
_entity.pdbx_description
1 polymer ?
#
loop_
_entity_poly.entity_id
_entity_poly.type
_entity_poly.pdbx_seq_one_letter_code
_entity_poly.pdbx_strand_id
1 'polypeptide(L)'
;MSDVTTQDIDDALERAQALKETAEEFIDIADGINNAARIRLEDERGIDIDSTRTIPLDDIPLGEEALRVKDDTPGVDTAIQTLEDLAEGKIPAAEVNEKFQEATEDLDTLDSTLQDVGAEEVIKASQSSENDNDFYGDQDDETYDDEEDD
;
A
#
# COMPACT_ATOMS: atom_id res chain seq x y z
N MET A 1 -33.26 11.75 -1.69
CA MET A 1 -31.99 11.29 -2.28
C MET A 1 -31.83 12.06 -3.57
N SER A 2 -30.70 12.73 -3.75
CA SER A 2 -30.34 13.27 -5.06
C SER A 2 -30.07 12.09 -5.99
N ASP A 3 -30.48 12.20 -7.24
CA ASP A 3 -30.11 11.21 -8.25
C ASP A 3 -28.59 11.22 -8.44
N VAL A 4 -27.96 10.06 -8.41
CA VAL A 4 -26.54 9.89 -8.73
C VAL A 4 -26.30 10.34 -10.17
N THR A 5 -25.34 11.23 -10.36
CA THR A 5 -24.94 11.73 -11.67
C THR A 5 -23.76 10.95 -12.22
N THR A 6 -23.51 11.03 -13.53
CA THR A 6 -22.30 10.46 -14.14
C THR A 6 -21.04 11.03 -13.51
N GLN A 7 -21.05 12.32 -13.14
CA GLN A 7 -19.90 12.93 -12.46
C GLN A 7 -19.65 12.30 -11.09
N ASP A 8 -20.70 11.99 -10.32
CA ASP A 8 -20.53 11.32 -9.02
C ASP A 8 -19.90 9.93 -9.19
N ILE A 9 -20.24 9.21 -10.27
CA ILE A 9 -19.66 7.90 -10.60
C ILE A 9 -18.19 8.05 -11.02
N ASP A 10 -17.87 9.03 -11.86
CA ASP A 10 -16.50 9.30 -12.31
C ASP A 10 -15.59 9.71 -11.13
N ASP A 11 -16.08 10.60 -10.25
CA ASP A 11 -15.36 11.04 -9.06
C ASP A 11 -15.13 9.86 -8.09
N ALA A 12 -16.12 8.97 -7.92
CA ALA A 12 -15.99 7.77 -7.11
C ALA A 12 -15.01 6.75 -7.71
N LEU A 13 -14.97 6.60 -9.04
CA LEU A 13 -13.99 5.75 -9.73
C LEU A 13 -12.56 6.25 -9.53
N GLU A 14 -12.33 7.55 -9.69
CA GLU A 14 -11.01 8.16 -9.45
C GLU A 14 -10.57 7.91 -8.00
N ARG A 15 -11.45 8.14 -7.03
CA ARG A 15 -11.19 7.84 -5.62
C ARG A 15 -10.87 6.36 -5.40
N ALA A 16 -11.64 5.45 -5.99
CA ALA A 16 -11.46 4.02 -5.84
C ALA A 16 -10.09 3.55 -6.35
N GLN A 17 -9.65 4.07 -7.50
CA GLN A 17 -8.34 3.76 -8.07
C GLN A 17 -7.20 4.28 -7.18
N ALA A 18 -7.32 5.50 -6.67
CA ALA A 18 -6.32 6.08 -5.76
C ALA A 18 -6.21 5.29 -4.43
N LEU A 19 -7.34 4.88 -3.86
CA LEU A 19 -7.38 4.05 -2.65
C LEU A 19 -6.74 2.68 -2.89
N LYS A 20 -7.03 2.07 -4.05
CA LYS A 20 -6.40 0.81 -4.45
C LYS A 20 -4.88 0.94 -4.57
N GLU A 21 -4.40 1.95 -5.29
CA GLU A 21 -2.96 2.21 -5.44
C GLU A 21 -2.28 2.38 -4.08
N THR A 22 -2.90 3.16 -3.18
CA THR A 22 -2.37 3.38 -1.82
C THR A 22 -2.32 2.08 -1.00
N ALA A 23 -3.37 1.24 -1.09
CA ALA A 23 -3.41 -0.03 -0.40
C ALA A 23 -2.36 -1.02 -0.93
N GLU A 24 -2.22 -1.11 -2.25
CA GLU A 24 -1.22 -1.96 -2.89
C GLU A 24 0.21 -1.53 -2.52
N GLU A 25 0.51 -0.23 -2.54
CA GLU A 25 1.82 0.30 -2.15
C GLU A 25 2.11 0.04 -0.66
N PHE A 26 1.13 0.31 0.22
CA PHE A 26 1.26 0.02 1.64
C PHE A 26 1.54 -1.47 1.90
N ILE A 27 0.79 -2.36 1.25
CA ILE A 27 0.95 -3.80 1.38
C ILE A 27 2.36 -4.25 0.98
N ASP A 28 2.88 -3.75 -0.15
CA ASP A 28 4.20 -4.13 -0.64
C ASP A 28 5.31 -3.70 0.33
N ILE A 29 5.24 -2.46 0.82
CA ILE A 29 6.16 -1.94 1.83
C ILE A 29 6.07 -2.74 3.13
N ALA A 30 4.85 -2.99 3.61
CA ALA A 30 4.61 -3.73 4.84
C ALA A 30 5.11 -5.17 4.72
N ASP A 31 4.89 -5.85 3.60
CA ASP A 31 5.42 -7.19 3.34
C ASP A 31 6.96 -7.21 3.31
N GLY A 32 7.58 -6.19 2.71
CA GLY A 32 9.04 -6.02 2.75
C GLY A 32 9.60 -5.90 4.17
N ILE A 33 9.02 -5.01 4.98
CA ILE A 33 9.39 -4.81 6.38
C ILE A 33 9.16 -6.09 7.20
N ASN A 34 7.99 -6.71 7.04
CA ASN A 34 7.57 -7.89 7.77
C ASN A 34 8.47 -9.09 7.45
N ASN A 35 8.84 -9.27 6.18
CA ASN A 35 9.75 -10.33 5.77
C ASN A 35 11.17 -10.10 6.31
N ALA A 36 11.67 -8.87 6.31
CA ALA A 36 12.97 -8.54 6.90
C ALA A 36 13.00 -8.79 8.41
N ALA A 37 11.92 -8.44 9.13
CA ALA A 37 11.78 -8.71 10.56
C ALA A 37 11.71 -10.22 10.84
N ARG A 38 10.96 -10.97 10.03
CA ARG A 38 10.88 -12.44 10.14
C ARG A 38 12.25 -13.09 10.02
N ILE A 39 13.03 -12.75 9.00
CA ILE A 39 14.38 -13.31 8.79
C ILE A 39 15.26 -13.06 10.02
N ARG A 40 15.24 -11.83 10.57
CA ARG A 40 16.01 -11.50 11.79
C ARG A 40 15.58 -12.33 12.99
N LEU A 41 14.27 -12.51 13.21
CA LEU A 41 13.75 -13.30 14.31
C LEU A 41 14.09 -14.79 14.19
N GLU A 42 14.11 -15.32 12.97
CA GLU A 42 14.52 -16.70 12.68
C GLU A 42 16.02 -16.90 12.99
N ASP A 43 16.86 -15.97 12.54
CA ASP A 43 18.30 -15.95 12.84
C ASP A 43 18.58 -15.87 14.35
N GLU A 44 17.93 -14.95 15.07
CA GLU A 44 18.13 -14.75 16.51
C GLU A 44 17.69 -15.96 17.35
N ARG A 45 16.64 -16.65 16.92
CA ARG A 45 16.11 -17.83 17.64
C ARG A 45 16.83 -19.13 17.23
N GLY A 46 17.77 -19.07 16.29
CA GLY A 46 18.43 -20.25 15.72
C GLY A 46 17.42 -21.21 15.06
N ILE A 47 16.33 -20.65 14.54
CA ILE A 47 15.28 -21.38 13.85
C ILE A 47 15.70 -21.45 12.39
N ASP A 48 15.81 -22.66 11.83
CA ASP A 48 16.10 -22.84 10.41
C ASP A 48 15.04 -22.10 9.58
N ILE A 49 15.45 -21.37 8.53
CA ILE A 49 14.58 -20.53 7.68
C ILE A 49 13.48 -21.37 7.00
N ASP A 50 13.65 -22.69 6.92
CA ASP A 50 12.68 -23.69 6.46
C ASP A 50 11.71 -24.20 7.56
N SER A 51 11.71 -23.61 8.76
CA SER A 51 10.80 -24.03 9.83
C SER A 51 9.37 -23.65 9.53
N THR A 52 8.48 -24.65 9.53
CA THR A 52 7.00 -24.52 9.54
C THR A 52 6.42 -23.76 10.76
N ARG A 53 7.26 -23.06 11.52
CA ARG A 53 6.90 -22.43 12.79
C ARG A 53 6.33 -21.04 12.50
N THR A 54 5.06 -20.87 12.79
CA THR A 54 4.33 -19.61 12.58
C THR A 54 4.86 -18.54 13.55
N ILE A 55 5.20 -17.37 13.02
CA ILE A 55 5.53 -16.18 13.81
C ILE A 55 4.21 -15.43 14.08
N PRO A 56 3.90 -15.08 15.35
CA PRO A 56 2.76 -14.25 15.68
C PRO A 56 2.80 -12.90 14.96
N LEU A 57 1.64 -12.37 14.56
CA LEU A 57 1.56 -11.05 13.93
C LEU A 57 2.02 -9.93 14.87
N ASP A 58 1.79 -10.06 16.18
CA ASP A 58 2.30 -9.14 17.22
C ASP A 58 3.84 -9.04 17.25
N ASP A 59 4.54 -10.09 16.81
CA ASP A 59 6.00 -10.10 16.75
C ASP A 59 6.52 -9.45 15.44
N ILE A 60 5.63 -9.06 14.53
CA ILE A 60 5.93 -8.53 13.19
C ILE A 60 5.44 -7.07 13.10
N PRO A 61 6.30 -6.10 12.73
CA PRO A 61 6.02 -4.66 12.89
C PRO A 61 4.72 -4.13 12.25
N LEU A 62 4.34 -4.63 11.07
CA LEU A 62 3.12 -4.26 10.36
C LEU A 62 2.28 -5.51 10.04
N GLY A 63 2.34 -6.52 10.91
CA GLY A 63 1.74 -7.83 10.66
C GLY A 63 0.21 -7.78 10.64
N GLU A 64 -0.40 -7.11 11.63
CA GLU A 64 -1.85 -6.99 11.73
C GLU A 64 -2.40 -5.95 10.74
N GLU A 65 -1.68 -4.85 10.56
CA GLU A 65 -2.03 -3.75 9.69
C GLU A 65 -2.06 -4.19 8.22
N ALA A 66 -1.00 -4.87 7.75
CA ALA A 66 -0.95 -5.41 6.39
C ALA A 66 -2.09 -6.41 6.14
N LEU A 67 -2.44 -7.21 7.15
CA LEU A 67 -3.52 -8.19 7.04
C LEU A 67 -4.89 -7.51 6.94
N ARG A 68 -5.14 -6.48 7.76
CA ARG A 68 -6.39 -5.71 7.69
C ARG A 68 -6.59 -5.03 6.34
N VAL A 69 -5.53 -4.40 5.80
CA VAL A 69 -5.61 -3.77 4.46
C VAL A 69 -5.86 -4.83 3.37
N LYS A 70 -5.20 -5.99 3.46
CA LYS A 70 -5.43 -7.13 2.53
C LYS A 70 -6.84 -7.68 2.60
N ASP A 71 -7.44 -7.75 3.79
CA ASP A 71 -8.81 -8.24 3.97
C ASP A 71 -9.85 -7.29 3.35
N ASP A 72 -9.58 -5.97 3.35
CA ASP A 72 -10.49 -4.95 2.80
C ASP A 72 -10.28 -4.68 1.29
N THR A 73 -9.09 -5.01 0.75
CA THR A 73 -8.74 -4.77 -0.69
C THR A 73 -9.75 -5.39 -1.68
N PRO A 74 -10.26 -6.63 -1.49
CA PRO A 74 -11.26 -7.21 -2.39
C PRO A 74 -12.57 -6.41 -2.47
N GLY A 75 -12.91 -5.67 -1.41
CA GLY A 75 -14.06 -4.76 -1.38
C GLY A 75 -13.89 -3.64 -2.40
N VAL A 76 -12.69 -3.08 -2.51
CA VAL A 76 -12.40 -2.01 -3.49
C VAL A 76 -12.36 -2.52 -4.92
N ASP A 77 -11.84 -3.72 -5.17
CA ASP A 77 -11.96 -4.34 -6.51
C ASP A 77 -13.43 -4.51 -6.93
N THR A 78 -14.27 -4.93 -6.00
CA THR A 78 -15.72 -5.08 -6.22
C THR A 78 -16.40 -3.73 -6.43
N ALA A 79 -16.01 -2.71 -5.67
CA ALA A 79 -16.52 -1.34 -5.80
C ALA A 79 -16.13 -0.72 -7.15
N ILE A 80 -14.87 -0.86 -7.59
CA ILE A 80 -14.40 -0.39 -8.91
C ILE A 80 -15.25 -1.03 -10.01
N GLN A 81 -15.39 -2.37 -10.00
CA GLN A 81 -16.18 -3.06 -11.01
C GLN A 81 -17.64 -2.59 -11.02
N THR A 82 -18.23 -2.38 -9.84
CA THR A 82 -19.61 -1.89 -9.70
C THR A 82 -19.76 -0.49 -10.28
N LEU A 83 -18.81 0.40 -10.00
CA LEU A 83 -18.81 1.78 -10.51
C LEU A 83 -18.57 1.82 -12.03
N GLU A 84 -17.72 0.95 -12.58
CA GLU A 84 -17.54 0.79 -14.04
C GLU A 84 -18.85 0.32 -14.70
N ASP A 85 -19.52 -0.67 -14.11
CA ASP A 85 -20.80 -1.16 -14.61
C ASP A 85 -21.92 -0.10 -14.54
N LEU A 86 -21.87 0.80 -13.54
CA LEU A 86 -22.74 1.98 -13.45
C LEU A 86 -22.42 2.99 -14.56
N ALA A 87 -21.13 3.31 -14.79
CA ALA A 87 -20.69 4.25 -15.81
C ALA A 87 -21.05 3.78 -17.24
N GLU A 88 -20.96 2.47 -17.49
CA GLU A 88 -21.34 1.86 -18.76
C GLU A 88 -22.87 1.69 -18.93
N GLY A 89 -23.66 1.99 -17.90
CA GLY A 89 -25.12 1.85 -17.93
C GLY A 89 -25.60 0.40 -18.01
N LYS A 90 -24.79 -0.55 -17.52
CA LYS A 90 -25.16 -1.98 -17.43
C LYS A 90 -26.13 -2.24 -16.28
N ILE A 91 -26.13 -1.39 -15.26
CA ILE A 91 -27.01 -1.50 -14.10
C ILE A 91 -28.34 -0.77 -14.37
N PRO A 92 -29.49 -1.37 -14.03
CA PRO A 92 -30.79 -0.72 -14.18
C PRO A 92 -30.88 0.58 -13.39
N ALA A 93 -31.50 1.61 -13.97
CA ALA A 93 -31.66 2.92 -13.32
C ALA A 93 -32.34 2.88 -11.93
N ALA A 94 -33.17 1.86 -11.67
CA ALA A 94 -33.81 1.66 -10.37
C ALA A 94 -32.82 1.22 -9.27
N GLU A 95 -31.68 0.64 -9.64
CA GLU A 95 -30.66 0.08 -8.75
C GLU A 95 -29.42 0.98 -8.66
N VAL A 96 -29.29 2.00 -9.51
CA VAL A 96 -28.13 2.91 -9.57
C VAL A 96 -27.80 3.51 -8.21
N ASN A 97 -28.78 4.07 -7.49
CA ASN A 97 -28.54 4.69 -6.19
C ASN A 97 -28.10 3.67 -5.12
N GLU A 98 -28.66 2.46 -5.15
CA GLU A 98 -28.30 1.40 -4.20
C GLU A 98 -26.88 0.89 -4.47
N LYS A 99 -26.56 0.58 -5.73
CA LYS A 99 -25.26 0.07 -6.14
C LYS A 99 -24.14 1.09 -5.98
N PHE A 100 -24.44 2.36 -6.25
CA PHE A 100 -23.50 3.44 -6.01
C PHE A 100 -23.21 3.62 -4.52
N GLN A 101 -24.23 3.52 -3.67
CA GLN A 101 -24.06 3.60 -2.22
C GLN A 101 -23.23 2.42 -1.69
N GLU A 102 -23.55 1.19 -2.10
CA GLU A 102 -22.80 -0.02 -1.73
C GLU A 102 -21.31 0.11 -2.08
N ALA A 103 -21.01 0.52 -3.33
CA ALA A 103 -19.63 0.75 -3.74
C ALA A 103 -18.94 1.84 -2.90
N THR A 104 -19.64 2.93 -2.58
CA THR A 104 -19.06 4.01 -1.75
C THR A 104 -18.79 3.55 -0.31
N GLU A 105 -19.67 2.72 0.26
CA GLU A 105 -19.50 2.15 1.61
C GLU A 105 -18.27 1.22 1.67
N ASP A 106 -18.03 0.44 0.62
CA ASP A 106 -16.82 -0.39 0.49
C ASP A 106 -15.55 0.48 0.39
N LEU A 107 -15.58 1.58 -0.38
CA LEU A 107 -14.47 2.52 -0.46
C LEU A 107 -14.18 3.22 0.88
N ASP A 108 -15.23 3.65 1.60
CA ASP A 108 -15.08 4.28 2.91
C ASP A 108 -14.54 3.31 3.96
N THR A 109 -14.83 2.02 3.83
CA THR A 109 -14.26 0.98 4.70
C THR A 109 -12.75 0.88 4.52
N LEU A 110 -12.27 0.77 3.27
CA LEU A 110 -10.82 0.73 3.02
C LEU A 110 -10.15 2.05 3.40
N ASP A 111 -10.74 3.20 3.07
CA ASP A 111 -10.20 4.52 3.43
C ASP A 111 -10.02 4.64 4.95
N SER A 112 -11.02 4.21 5.72
CA SER A 112 -10.93 4.20 7.18
C SER A 112 -9.83 3.26 7.68
N THR A 113 -9.65 2.09 7.06
CA THR A 113 -8.58 1.15 7.43
C THR A 113 -7.21 1.73 7.10
N LEU A 114 -7.02 2.33 5.91
CA LEU A 114 -5.76 2.97 5.51
C LEU A 114 -5.39 4.14 6.43
N GLN A 115 -6.36 4.92 6.87
CA GLN A 115 -6.15 5.98 7.86
C GLN A 115 -5.79 5.43 9.24
N ASP A 116 -6.47 4.38 9.70
CA ASP A 116 -6.22 3.74 11.00
C ASP A 116 -4.81 3.17 11.10
N VAL A 117 -4.32 2.55 10.02
CA VAL A 117 -2.96 1.99 9.96
C VAL A 117 -1.88 3.01 9.60
N GLY A 118 -2.25 4.27 9.36
CA GLY A 118 -1.31 5.33 8.97
C GLY A 118 -0.59 5.05 7.66
N ALA A 119 -1.28 4.45 6.67
CA ALA A 119 -0.67 3.96 5.43
C ALA A 119 0.15 5.04 4.70
N GLU A 120 -0.38 6.25 4.60
CA GLU A 120 0.33 7.38 3.99
C GLU A 120 1.64 7.73 4.70
N GLU A 121 1.69 7.63 6.04
CA GLU A 121 2.91 7.93 6.81
C GLU A 121 3.97 6.85 6.60
N VAL A 122 3.54 5.58 6.54
CA VAL A 122 4.42 4.43 6.26
C VAL A 122 5.00 4.54 4.85
N ILE A 123 4.17 4.84 3.85
CA ILE A 123 4.60 5.06 2.47
C ILE A 123 5.64 6.19 2.40
N LYS A 124 5.32 7.36 2.97
CA LYS A 124 6.24 8.52 3.00
C LYS A 124 7.56 8.20 3.70
N ALA A 125 7.52 7.44 4.79
CA ALA A 125 8.72 7.04 5.52
C ALA A 125 9.62 6.10 4.70
N SER A 126 9.03 5.15 3.95
CA SER A 126 9.77 4.26 3.05
C SER A 126 10.45 5.03 1.92
N GLN A 127 9.70 5.90 1.23
CA GLN A 127 10.23 6.71 0.13
C GLN A 127 11.32 7.69 0.59
N SER A 128 11.21 8.24 1.80
CA SER A 128 12.23 9.14 2.37
C SER A 128 13.55 8.41 2.65
N SER A 129 13.49 7.13 3.01
CA SER A 129 14.70 6.33 3.27
C SER A 129 15.37 5.82 1.99
N GLU A 130 14.65 5.74 0.89
CA GLU A 130 15.21 5.48 -0.45
C GLU A 130 15.88 6.72 -1.07
N ASN A 131 15.39 7.92 -0.76
CA ASN A 131 15.90 9.19 -1.31
C ASN A 131 17.15 9.74 -0.57
N ASP A 132 17.60 9.09 0.50
CA ASP A 132 18.84 9.42 1.23
C ASP A 132 20.10 8.77 0.60
N ASN A 133 19.97 8.10 -0.55
CA ASN A 133 21.10 7.46 -1.24
C ASN A 133 21.78 8.32 -2.32
N ASP A 134 21.42 9.62 -2.43
CA ASP A 134 22.01 10.57 -3.39
C ASP A 134 22.90 11.66 -2.75
N PHE A 135 23.25 11.54 -1.46
CA PHE A 135 24.08 12.53 -0.75
C PHE A 135 25.38 11.97 -0.15
N TYR A 136 26.08 11.09 -0.87
CA TYR A 136 27.52 10.88 -0.62
C TYR A 136 28.33 11.48 -1.76
N GLY A 137 28.84 12.70 -1.50
CA GLY A 137 29.74 13.41 -2.38
C GLY A 137 31.05 12.66 -2.57
N ASP A 138 31.37 12.35 -3.81
CA ASP A 138 32.73 12.12 -4.27
C ASP A 138 33.30 13.49 -4.70
N GLN A 139 33.69 14.28 -3.69
CA GLN A 139 34.60 15.41 -3.86
C GLN A 139 35.70 15.26 -2.81
N ASP A 140 36.55 14.26 -3.00
CA ASP A 140 37.90 14.29 -2.45
C ASP A 140 38.89 14.42 -3.61
N ASP A 141 39.17 15.69 -3.88
CA ASP A 141 40.41 16.18 -4.49
C ASP A 141 41.59 15.75 -3.63
N GLU A 142 42.31 14.69 -4.01
CA GLU A 142 43.69 14.51 -3.58
C GLU A 142 44.59 14.23 -4.79
N THR A 143 45.15 15.33 -5.31
CA THR A 143 46.37 15.35 -6.10
C THR A 143 47.51 14.64 -5.37
N TYR A 144 48.00 13.53 -5.92
CA TYR A 144 49.36 13.05 -5.64
C TYR A 144 50.12 12.95 -6.96
N ASP A 145 50.85 14.03 -7.21
CA ASP A 145 52.04 14.10 -8.05
C ASP A 145 53.12 13.28 -7.33
N ASP A 146 53.57 12.19 -7.92
CA ASP A 146 54.74 11.43 -7.46
C ASP A 146 55.67 11.27 -8.66
N GLU A 147 56.49 12.31 -8.88
CA GLU A 147 57.78 12.17 -9.54
C GLU A 147 58.68 11.32 -8.63
N GLU A 148 59.29 10.24 -9.14
CA GLU A 148 60.75 10.09 -9.13
C GLU A 148 61.25 8.85 -9.92
N ASP A 149 62.37 9.10 -10.60
CA ASP A 149 63.24 8.26 -11.43
C ASP A 149 63.66 6.90 -10.83
N ASP A 150 63.80 5.88 -11.69
CA ASP A 150 65.08 5.16 -11.96
C ASP A 150 65.02 4.40 -13.32
#